data_AF-A5GST1-F1
#
_entry.id   AF-A5GST1-F1
#
_cell.length_a   1.000
_cell.length_b   1.000
_cell.length_c   1.000
_cell.angle_alpha   90.00
_cell.angle_beta   90.00
_cell.angle_gamma   90.00
#
_symmetry.space_group_name_H-M   'P 1'
#
loop_
_entity.id
_entity.type
_entity.pdbx_description
1 polymer ?
#
loop_
_entity_poly.entity_id
_entity_poly.type
_entity_poly.pdbx_seq_one_letter_code
_entity_poly.pdbx_strand_id
1 'polypeptide(L)'
;MLMSFVTVSTASSCAESVLVDPDTGVAAVAFKEGMSYLYKNVSLQSIQTLLKQSHGSVDGWVNDNLRQPSVSCTLLCKGRSC
;
A
#
# COMPACT_ATOMS: atom_id res chain seq x y z
N MET A 1 -18.48 8.65 -6.96
CA MET A 1 -17.75 8.03 -5.84
C MET A 1 -16.44 8.77 -5.68
N LEU A 2 -16.16 9.29 -4.49
CA LEU A 2 -14.89 9.95 -4.17
C LEU A 2 -13.87 8.84 -3.86
N MET A 3 -12.82 8.72 -4.68
CA MET A 3 -11.65 7.88 -4.36
C MET A 3 -11.07 8.36 -3.04
N SER A 4 -11.25 7.57 -1.98
CA SER A 4 -10.83 7.92 -0.62
C SER A 4 -9.58 7.12 -0.30
N PHE A 5 -8.42 7.70 -0.59
CA PHE A 5 -7.15 7.09 -0.20
C PHE A 5 -6.93 7.28 1.29
N VAL A 6 -6.72 6.17 2.00
CA VAL A 6 -6.38 6.20 3.42
C VAL A 6 -4.89 5.99 3.59
N THR A 7 -4.22 6.93 4.27
CA THR A 7 -2.80 6.85 4.59
C THR A 7 -2.58 6.03 5.85
N VAL A 8 -1.78 4.98 5.74
CA VAL A 8 -1.27 4.20 6.87
C VAL A 8 0.20 4.58 7.06
N SER A 9 0.52 5.29 8.15
CA SER A 9 1.88 5.74 8.47
C SER A 9 2.65 4.66 9.22
N THR A 10 3.90 4.47 8.84
CA THR A 10 4.69 3.31 9.29
C THR A 10 6.07 3.73 9.79
N ALA A 11 6.10 4.26 11.01
CA ALA A 11 7.33 4.78 11.63
C ALA A 11 8.51 3.78 11.59
N SER A 12 8.24 2.48 11.76
CA SER A 12 9.26 1.42 11.86
C SER A 12 9.40 0.52 10.62
N SER A 13 8.69 0.81 9.53
CA SER A 13 8.66 -0.02 8.31
C SER A 13 9.67 0.43 7.25
N CYS A 14 9.94 -0.44 6.28
CA CYS A 14 10.61 -0.08 5.03
C CYS A 14 9.72 0.82 4.15
N ALA A 15 8.40 0.67 4.27
CA ALA A 15 7.45 1.63 3.75
C ALA A 15 7.51 2.91 4.61
N GLU A 16 7.47 4.06 3.95
CA GLU A 16 7.28 5.37 4.55
C GLU A 16 5.79 5.66 4.74
N SER A 17 5.00 5.33 3.73
CA SER A 17 3.55 5.43 3.77
C SER A 17 2.89 4.42 2.83
N VAL A 18 1.70 3.98 3.21
CA VAL A 18 0.84 3.14 2.36
C VAL A 18 -0.50 3.84 2.20
N LEU A 19 -0.88 4.08 0.95
CA LEU A 19 -2.18 4.61 0.56
C LEU A 19 -3.00 3.45 0.01
N VAL A 20 -4.22 3.27 0.48
CA VAL A 20 -5.10 2.20 -0.03
C VAL A 20 -6.45 2.74 -0.44
N ASP A 21 -7.02 2.15 -1.48
CA ASP A 21 -8.36 2.39 -1.98
C ASP A 21 -9.21 1.11 -1.79
N PRO A 22 -10.13 1.10 -0.81
CA PRO A 22 -10.97 -0.05 -0.49
C PRO A 22 -12.09 -0.30 -1.51
N ASP A 23 -12.33 0.62 -2.44
CA ASP A 23 -13.36 0.49 -3.48
C ASP A 23 -12.78 -0.10 -4.77
N THR A 24 -11.52 0.25 -5.10
CA THR A 24 -10.89 -0.15 -6.37
C THR A 24 -9.85 -1.27 -6.24
N GLY A 25 -9.44 -1.63 -5.03
CA GLY A 25 -8.41 -2.66 -4.82
C GLY A 25 -7.03 -2.18 -5.26
N VAL A 26 -6.77 -0.90 -5.03
CA VAL A 26 -5.51 -0.24 -5.37
C VAL A 26 -4.77 0.10 -4.08
N ALA A 27 -3.47 -0.18 -4.04
CA ALA A 27 -2.59 0.24 -2.97
C ALA A 27 -1.36 0.94 -3.55
N ALA A 28 -1.03 2.14 -3.09
CA ALA A 28 0.23 2.80 -3.41
C ALA A 28 1.14 2.74 -2.18
N VAL A 29 2.36 2.26 -2.36
CA VAL A 29 3.36 2.17 -1.30
C VAL A 29 4.52 3.08 -1.64
N ALA A 30 4.81 4.04 -0.78
CA ALA A 30 6.04 4.82 -0.82
C ALA A 30 7.05 4.19 0.14
N PHE A 31 8.22 3.83 -0.35
CA PHE A 31 9.33 3.29 0.43
C PHE A 31 10.31 4.39 0.81
N LYS A 32 10.93 4.27 1.99
CA LYS A 32 11.92 5.22 2.51
C LYS A 32 13.15 5.41 1.60
N GLU A 33 13.40 4.45 0.71
CA GLU A 33 14.45 4.54 -0.30
C GLU A 33 14.11 5.50 -1.47
N GLY A 34 12.93 6.13 -1.46
CA GLY A 34 12.46 7.06 -2.50
C GLY A 34 11.78 6.37 -3.68
N MET A 35 11.39 5.11 -3.50
CA MET A 35 10.68 4.32 -4.51
C MET A 35 9.19 4.30 -4.18
N SER A 36 8.34 4.59 -5.15
CA SER A 36 6.88 4.49 -4.98
C SER A 36 6.30 3.53 -5.99
N TYR A 37 5.49 2.59 -5.54
CA TYR A 37 4.85 1.57 -6.36
C TYR A 37 3.33 1.61 -6.21
N LEU A 38 2.63 1.42 -7.32
CA LEU A 38 1.20 1.21 -7.38
C LEU A 38 0.90 -0.26 -7.60
N TYR A 39 0.09 -0.82 -6.72
CA TYR A 39 -0.40 -2.17 -6.76
C TYR A 39 -1.88 -2.13 -7.12
N LYS A 40 -2.27 -2.91 -8.13
CA LYS A 40 -3.65 -3.07 -8.56
C LYS A 40 -4.08 -4.51 -8.34
N ASN A 41 -5.40 -4.70 -8.21
CA ASN A 41 -6.01 -6.01 -7.95
C ASN A 41 -5.67 -6.58 -6.56
N VAL A 42 -5.47 -5.69 -5.59
CA VAL A 42 -5.31 -6.05 -4.19
C VAL A 42 -6.67 -6.40 -3.61
N SER A 43 -6.73 -7.46 -2.78
CA SER A 43 -7.97 -7.90 -2.16
C SER A 43 -8.62 -6.78 -1.33
N LEU A 44 -9.87 -6.43 -1.67
CA LEU A 44 -10.66 -5.42 -0.94
C LEU A 44 -10.83 -5.81 0.53
N GLN A 45 -11.02 -7.09 0.81
CA GLN A 45 -11.14 -7.61 2.17
C GLN A 45 -9.84 -7.42 2.96
N SER A 46 -8.68 -7.64 2.32
CA SER A 46 -7.38 -7.39 2.94
C SER A 46 -7.17 -5.91 3.22
N ILE A 47 -7.59 -5.01 2.32
CA ILE A 47 -7.54 -3.56 2.54
C ILE A 47 -8.43 -3.16 3.72
N GLN A 48 -9.69 -3.61 3.73
CA GLN A 48 -10.60 -3.33 4.84
C GLN A 48 -10.07 -3.86 6.18
N THR A 49 -9.39 -5.01 6.17
CA THR A 49 -8.76 -5.58 7.37
C THR A 49 -7.60 -4.70 7.84
N LEU A 50 -6.75 -4.22 6.93
CA LEU A 50 -5.69 -3.25 7.25
C LEU A 50 -6.26 -1.97 7.88
N LEU A 51 -7.34 -1.44 7.32
CA LEU A 51 -7.99 -0.21 7.83
C LEU A 51 -8.66 -0.39 9.19
N LYS A 52 -9.17 -1.60 9.49
CA LYS A 52 -9.75 -1.92 10.80
C LYS A 52 -8.69 -2.24 11.86
N GLN A 53 -7.53 -2.73 11.44
CA GLN A 53 -6.43 -3.03 12.35
C GLN A 53 -5.64 -1.77 12.68
N SER A 54 -5.95 -1.17 13.84
CA SER A 54 -5.24 0.01 14.35
C SER A 54 -3.75 -0.22 14.70
N HIS A 55 -3.28 -1.48 14.76
CA HIS A 55 -1.94 -1.84 15.24
C HIS A 55 -1.28 -3.02 14.46
N GLY A 56 -1.61 -3.20 13.18
CA GLY A 56 -0.96 -4.22 12.34
C GLY A 56 0.42 -3.78 11.83
N SER A 57 1.37 -4.71 11.72
CA SER A 57 2.64 -4.44 11.03
C SER A 57 2.37 -4.33 9.53
N VAL A 58 2.53 -3.12 8.98
CA VAL A 58 2.28 -2.86 7.56
C VAL A 58 3.26 -3.60 6.66
N ASP A 59 4.49 -3.86 7.11
CA ASP A 59 5.45 -4.68 6.37
C ASP A 59 4.92 -6.10 6.12
N GLY A 60 4.29 -6.69 7.14
CA GLY A 60 3.66 -8.01 7.04
C GLY A 60 2.51 -7.99 6.04
N TRP A 61 1.63 -6.98 6.14
CA TRP A 61 0.53 -6.84 5.20
C TRP A 61 1.01 -6.64 3.75
N VAL A 62 2.02 -5.79 3.54
CA VAL A 62 2.63 -5.56 2.23
C VAL A 62 3.22 -6.86 1.67
N ASN A 63 3.97 -7.60 2.46
CA ASN A 63 4.56 -8.86 2.02
C ASN A 63 3.49 -9.91 1.65
N ASP A 64 2.44 -10.04 2.46
CA ASP A 64 1.43 -11.09 2.29
C ASP A 64 0.41 -10.77 1.20
N ASN A 65 0.13 -9.49 0.97
CA ASN A 65 -0.92 -9.05 0.03
C ASN A 65 -0.39 -8.50 -1.28
N LEU A 66 0.81 -7.90 -1.32
CA LEU A 66 1.32 -7.23 -2.52
C LEU A 66 2.27 -8.09 -3.36
N ARG A 67 2.78 -9.20 -2.81
CA ARG A 67 3.59 -10.20 -3.56
C ARG A 67 2.75 -11.30 -4.23
N GLN A 68 1.44 -11.20 -4.18
CA GLN A 68 0.57 -12.20 -4.81
C GLN A 68 0.70 -12.13 -6.33
N PRO A 69 0.70 -13.27 -7.04
CA PRO A 69 0.83 -13.30 -8.50
C PRO A 69 -0.35 -12.64 -9.23
N SER A 70 -1.50 -12.52 -8.57
CA SER A 70 -2.68 -11.81 -9.05
C SER A 70 -2.57 -10.28 -8.96
N VAL A 71 -1.64 -9.77 -8.16
CA VAL A 71 -1.46 -8.34 -7.92
C VAL A 71 -0.49 -7.78 -8.94
N SER A 72 -0.95 -6.77 -9.68
CA SER A 72 -0.11 -6.07 -10.66
C SER A 72 0.66 -4.96 -9.97
N CYS A 73 1.98 -4.96 -10.08
CA CYS A 73 2.86 -3.92 -9.54
C CYS A 73 3.35 -3.00 -10.66
N THR A 74 3.22 -1.69 -10.47
CA THR A 74 3.72 -0.66 -11.39
C THR A 74 4.56 0.34 -10.61
N LEU A 75 5.80 0.57 -11.04
CA LEU A 75 6.61 1.64 -10.50
C LEU A 75 5.98 2.99 -10.87
N LEU A 76 5.63 3.81 -9.88
CA LEU A 76 5.14 5.17 -10.10
C LEU A 76 6.31 6.12 -10.30
N CYS A 77 7.19 6.18 -9.31
CA CYS A 77 8.31 7.09 -9.28
C CYS A 77 9.51 6.43 -8.60
N LYS A 78 10.69 6.74 -9.12
CA LYS A 78 12.00 6.45 -8.50
C LYS A 78 12.69 7.78 -8.31
N GLY A 79 12.64 8.34 -7.10
CA GLY A 79 13.15 9.69 -6.86
C GLY A 79 13.64 9.89 -5.44
N ARG A 80 14.95 10.12 -5.30
CA ARG A 80 15.38 11.21 -4.42
C ARG A 80 14.92 12.49 -5.13
N SER A 81 13.99 13.22 -4.54
CA SER A 81 13.33 14.45 -5.06
C SER A 81 12.06 14.17 -5.88
N CYS A 82 10.92 14.18 -5.19
CA CYS A 82 9.71 14.85 -5.68
C CYS A 82 9.80 16.33 -5.30
#